data_AF-A0A090BW99-F1
#
_entry.id   AF-A0A090BW99-F1
#
_cell.length_a   1.000
_cell.length_b   1.000
_cell.length_c   1.000
_cell.angle_alpha   90.00
_cell.angle_beta   90.00
_cell.angle_gamma   90.00
#
_symmetry.space_group_name_H-M   'P 1'
#
loop_
_entity.id
_entity.type
_entity.pdbx_description
1 polymer ?
#
loop_
_entity_poly.entity_id
_entity_poly.type
_entity_poly.pdbx_seq_one_letter_code
_entity_poly.pdbx_strand_id
1 'polypeptide(L)'
;MKMIKITVIPLLILLGSAPLLSWAQPAEPLTQSSTLTPPMIDPDCVASTEVCQQRAEQREALLRRCATDPEWCKEYRANKRQMHEEAQALKKQCQEHPEQCAELKQQFNQRQAQQRKAGHQKLENAQMQWCLDNQAACEQWKIDFKQMQQKYQELRRQLEEKYPTRPR
;
A
#
# COMPACT_ATOMS: atom_id res chain seq x y z
N MET A 1 11.53 -27.04 -51.24
CA MET A 1 10.30 -26.41 -51.77
C MET A 1 9.27 -27.50 -52.01
N LYS A 2 8.17 -27.50 -51.24
CA LYS A 2 6.86 -28.12 -51.56
C LYS A 2 5.88 -27.75 -50.43
N MET A 3 4.65 -27.53 -50.85
CA MET A 3 3.70 -26.54 -50.32
C MET A 3 2.88 -27.01 -49.12
N ILE A 4 2.58 -26.04 -48.26
CA ILE A 4 1.65 -26.11 -47.12
C ILE A 4 0.20 -26.14 -47.65
N LYS A 5 -0.61 -27.08 -47.18
CA LYS A 5 -2.06 -27.08 -47.41
C LYS A 5 -2.75 -26.43 -46.20
N ILE A 6 -3.26 -25.23 -46.40
CA ILE A 6 -4.14 -24.52 -45.46
C ILE A 6 -5.57 -24.97 -45.78
N THR A 7 -6.28 -25.48 -44.78
CA THR A 7 -7.69 -25.87 -44.90
C THR A 7 -8.52 -24.85 -44.15
N VAL A 8 -9.34 -24.09 -44.88
CA VAL A 8 -10.28 -23.10 -44.38
C VAL A 8 -11.60 -23.81 -44.09
N ILE A 9 -12.12 -23.69 -42.86
CA ILE A 9 -13.48 -24.12 -42.51
C ILE A 9 -14.31 -22.86 -42.24
N PRO A 10 -15.30 -22.53 -43.09
CA PRO A 10 -16.35 -21.59 -42.73
C PRO A 10 -17.59 -22.38 -42.31
N LEU A 11 -18.19 -22.05 -41.17
CA LEU A 11 -19.62 -22.30 -41.00
C LEU A 11 -20.27 -21.19 -40.17
N LEU A 12 -21.42 -20.80 -40.67
CA LEU A 12 -22.20 -19.61 -40.44
C LEU A 12 -23.45 -20.00 -39.62
N ILE A 13 -24.03 -19.00 -38.93
CA ILE A 13 -25.46 -18.88 -38.53
C ILE A 13 -25.87 -19.55 -37.20
N LEU A 14 -26.27 -18.73 -36.21
CA LEU A 14 -27.68 -18.60 -35.81
C LEU A 14 -27.88 -17.45 -34.80
N LEU A 15 -28.65 -16.45 -35.25
CA LEU A 15 -29.32 -15.48 -34.39
C LEU A 15 -30.32 -16.20 -33.48
N GLY A 16 -30.31 -15.87 -32.19
CA GLY A 16 -31.35 -16.21 -31.23
C GLY A 16 -31.69 -14.98 -30.39
N SER A 17 -32.84 -14.39 -30.69
CA SER A 17 -33.48 -13.27 -29.99
C SER A 17 -33.99 -13.65 -28.60
N ALA A 18 -34.09 -12.64 -27.73
CA ALA A 18 -34.40 -12.65 -26.29
C ALA A 18 -35.70 -13.38 -25.85
N PRO A 19 -35.87 -13.54 -24.52
CA PRO A 19 -36.86 -12.66 -23.88
C PRO A 19 -36.35 -11.95 -22.62
N LEU A 20 -36.90 -10.73 -22.44
CA LEU A 20 -36.93 -9.93 -21.23
C LEU A 20 -37.81 -10.59 -20.15
N LEU A 21 -37.59 -10.19 -18.89
CA LEU A 21 -38.44 -10.28 -17.68
C LEU A 21 -38.16 -11.44 -16.71
N SER A 22 -37.52 -11.11 -15.56
CA SER A 22 -37.96 -11.47 -14.19
C SER A 22 -37.00 -10.79 -13.18
N TRP A 23 -37.22 -9.54 -12.75
CA TRP A 23 -37.88 -9.13 -11.50
C TRP A 23 -37.32 -9.79 -10.22
N ALA A 24 -36.77 -8.92 -9.37
CA ALA A 24 -36.73 -9.02 -7.91
C ALA A 24 -36.04 -10.25 -7.29
N GLN A 25 -34.73 -10.12 -7.04
CA GLN A 25 -34.19 -10.54 -5.75
C GLN A 25 -33.92 -9.26 -4.94
N PRO A 26 -34.52 -9.10 -3.75
CA PRO A 26 -33.96 -8.16 -2.79
C PRO A 26 -32.56 -8.70 -2.46
N ALA A 27 -31.54 -7.96 -2.85
CA ALA A 27 -30.22 -8.16 -2.29
C ALA A 27 -30.38 -7.94 -0.78
N GLU A 28 -30.45 -9.04 -0.02
CA GLU A 28 -30.23 -8.99 1.41
C GLU A 28 -28.94 -8.21 1.63
N PRO A 29 -28.92 -7.18 2.48
CA PRO A 29 -27.66 -6.59 2.87
C PRO A 29 -26.86 -7.72 3.49
N LEU A 30 -25.75 -8.10 2.84
CA LEU A 30 -24.65 -8.76 3.51
C LEU A 30 -24.15 -7.76 4.56
N THR A 31 -24.83 -7.70 5.70
CA THR A 31 -24.22 -7.40 6.97
C THR A 31 -23.18 -8.49 7.18
N GLN A 32 -22.02 -8.32 6.54
CA GLN A 32 -20.76 -8.72 7.14
C GLN A 32 -20.69 -7.95 8.45
N SER A 33 -21.31 -8.54 9.48
CA SER A 33 -20.92 -8.37 10.85
C SER A 33 -19.45 -8.79 10.88
N SER A 34 -18.57 -7.83 10.57
CA SER A 34 -17.16 -7.94 10.87
C SER A 34 -17.13 -8.00 12.37
N THR A 35 -17.18 -9.22 12.91
CA THR A 35 -16.78 -9.49 14.28
C THR A 35 -15.34 -8.98 14.35
N LEU A 36 -15.17 -7.74 14.78
CA LEU A 36 -13.90 -7.13 15.07
C LEU A 36 -13.35 -7.92 16.25
N THR A 37 -12.71 -9.04 15.94
CA THR A 37 -11.88 -9.74 16.92
C THR A 37 -10.86 -8.68 17.37
N PRO A 38 -10.80 -8.34 18.67
CA PRO A 38 -9.87 -7.34 19.13
C PRO A 38 -8.45 -7.74 18.71
N PRO A 39 -7.62 -6.79 18.27
CA PRO A 39 -6.29 -7.07 17.78
C PRO A 39 -5.51 -7.80 18.86
N MET A 40 -5.03 -9.01 18.55
CA MET A 40 -4.30 -9.82 19.52
C MET A 40 -2.97 -9.14 19.84
N ILE A 41 -2.89 -8.56 21.03
CA ILE A 41 -1.66 -7.93 21.55
C ILE A 41 -0.63 -9.04 21.79
N ASP A 42 0.58 -8.80 21.32
CA ASP A 42 1.71 -9.71 21.57
C ASP A 42 1.95 -9.81 23.09
N PRO A 43 1.82 -11.01 23.69
CA PRO A 43 1.97 -11.20 25.13
C PRO A 43 3.39 -10.87 25.62
N ASP A 44 4.39 -10.91 24.74
CA ASP A 44 5.80 -10.63 25.07
C ASP A 44 6.20 -9.17 24.72
N CYS A 45 5.23 -8.31 24.44
CA CYS A 45 5.52 -6.92 24.07
C CYS A 45 6.04 -6.12 25.27
N VAL A 46 7.34 -5.84 25.26
CA VAL A 46 8.05 -5.06 26.30
C VAL A 46 7.87 -3.53 26.23
N ALA A 47 7.05 -3.03 25.30
CA ALA A 47 6.77 -1.60 25.15
C ALA A 47 5.55 -1.18 25.99
N SER A 48 5.14 0.09 25.95
CA SER A 48 3.90 0.51 26.61
C SER A 48 2.68 -0.19 25.99
N THR A 49 1.62 -0.37 26.78
CA THR A 49 0.36 -0.99 26.34
C THR A 49 -0.17 -0.34 25.05
N GLU A 50 -0.12 0.99 24.95
CA GLU A 50 -0.57 1.73 23.78
C GLU A 50 0.24 1.40 22.53
N VAL A 51 1.57 1.30 22.68
CA VAL A 51 2.46 0.95 21.56
C VAL A 51 2.22 -0.50 21.11
N CYS A 52 2.04 -1.41 22.06
CA CYS A 52 1.75 -2.81 21.78
C CYS A 52 0.40 -2.98 21.07
N GLN A 53 -0.61 -2.23 21.50
CA GLN A 53 -1.93 -2.22 20.88
C GLN A 53 -1.88 -1.65 19.45
N GLN A 54 -1.19 -0.52 19.24
CA GLN A 54 -0.99 0.03 17.89
C GLN A 54 -0.28 -0.95 16.95
N ARG A 55 0.72 -1.68 17.44
CA ARG A 55 1.41 -2.70 16.63
C ARG A 55 0.48 -3.85 16.26
N ALA A 56 -0.35 -4.29 17.21
CA ALA A 56 -1.34 -5.33 16.97
C ALA A 56 -2.39 -4.88 15.93
N GLU A 57 -2.89 -3.66 16.03
CA GLU A 57 -3.80 -3.05 15.05
C GLU A 57 -3.19 -2.97 13.65
N GLN A 58 -1.93 -2.52 13.55
CA GLN A 58 -1.22 -2.46 12.27
C GLN A 58 -1.02 -3.85 11.66
N ARG A 59 -0.69 -4.84 12.49
CA ARG A 59 -0.54 -6.23 12.03
C ARG A 59 -1.87 -6.76 11.50
N GLU A 60 -2.96 -6.54 12.23
CA GLU A 60 -4.27 -6.99 11.80
C GLU A 60 -4.74 -6.29 10.53
N ALA A 61 -4.53 -4.97 10.40
CA ALA A 61 -4.83 -4.22 9.19
C ALA A 61 -4.03 -4.76 7.98
N LEU A 62 -2.76 -5.12 8.18
CA LEU A 62 -1.95 -5.75 7.14
C LEU A 62 -2.49 -7.13 6.75
N LEU A 63 -2.89 -7.95 7.73
CA LEU A 63 -3.48 -9.27 7.47
C LEU A 63 -4.78 -9.16 6.69
N ARG A 64 -5.68 -8.25 7.10
CA ARG A 64 -6.93 -7.98 6.39
C ARG A 64 -6.65 -7.54 4.96
N ARG A 65 -5.74 -6.59 4.76
CA ARG A 65 -5.36 -6.14 3.41
C ARG A 65 -4.79 -7.28 2.57
N CYS A 66 -3.92 -8.11 3.13
CA CYS A 66 -3.37 -9.27 2.44
C CYS A 66 -4.43 -10.32 2.08
N ALA A 67 -5.48 -10.46 2.90
CA ALA A 67 -6.60 -11.33 2.60
C ALA A 67 -7.50 -10.75 1.48
N THR A 68 -7.70 -9.42 1.46
CA THR A 68 -8.48 -8.73 0.43
C THR A 68 -7.75 -8.61 -0.91
N ASP A 69 -6.43 -8.44 -0.89
CA ASP A 69 -5.59 -8.27 -2.07
C ASP A 69 -4.31 -9.13 -1.97
N PRO A 70 -4.39 -10.41 -2.38
CA PRO A 70 -3.26 -11.34 -2.30
C PRO A 70 -2.08 -10.96 -3.17
N GLU A 71 -2.32 -10.40 -4.37
CA GLU A 71 -1.25 -9.99 -5.29
C GLU A 71 -0.48 -8.80 -4.72
N TRP A 72 -1.16 -7.79 -4.17
CA TRP A 72 -0.49 -6.71 -3.45
C TRP A 72 0.36 -7.25 -2.29
N CYS A 73 -0.14 -8.23 -1.55
CA CYS A 73 0.59 -8.83 -0.44
C CYS A 73 1.87 -9.54 -0.91
N LYS A 74 1.80 -10.26 -2.03
CA LYS A 74 2.94 -10.95 -2.65
C LYS A 74 3.99 -9.94 -3.10
N GLU A 75 3.59 -8.88 -3.79
CA GLU A 75 4.49 -7.79 -4.20
C GLU A 75 5.12 -7.09 -2.99
N TYR A 76 4.33 -6.77 -1.98
CA TYR A 76 4.80 -6.14 -0.74
C TYR A 76 5.88 -6.98 -0.05
N ARG A 77 5.64 -8.28 0.10
CA ARG A 77 6.59 -9.21 0.72
C ARG A 77 7.85 -9.39 -0.11
N ALA A 78 7.73 -9.46 -1.44
CA ALA A 78 8.86 -9.55 -2.34
C ALA A 78 9.74 -8.30 -2.24
N ASN A 79 9.15 -7.10 -2.27
CA ASN A 79 9.86 -5.84 -2.10
C ASN A 79 10.55 -5.76 -0.73
N LYS A 80 9.84 -6.11 0.35
CA LYS A 80 10.44 -6.18 1.69
C LYS A 80 11.65 -7.10 1.77
N ARG A 81 11.58 -8.27 1.13
CA ARG A 81 12.70 -9.22 1.05
C ARG A 81 13.86 -8.64 0.26
N GLN A 82 13.61 -8.12 -0.93
CA GLN A 82 14.63 -7.50 -1.77
C GLN A 82 15.36 -6.38 -1.02
N MET A 83 14.62 -5.49 -0.37
CA MET A 83 15.18 -4.40 0.45
C MET A 83 16.09 -4.90 1.57
N HIS A 84 15.73 -6.02 2.21
CA HIS A 84 16.55 -6.63 3.23
C HIS A 84 17.84 -7.22 2.64
N GLU A 85 17.73 -7.94 1.54
CA GLU A 85 18.86 -8.55 0.84
C GLU A 85 19.85 -7.50 0.32
N GLU A 86 19.37 -6.40 -0.27
CA GLU A 86 20.21 -5.28 -0.71
C GLU A 86 20.95 -4.62 0.46
N ALA A 87 20.29 -4.44 1.60
CA ALA A 87 20.91 -3.88 2.80
C ALA A 87 22.00 -4.82 3.38
N GLN A 88 21.76 -6.13 3.37
CA GLN A 88 22.76 -7.13 3.78
C GLN A 88 23.94 -7.17 2.82
N ALA A 89 23.69 -7.08 1.51
CA ALA A 89 24.74 -7.01 0.50
C ALA A 89 25.62 -5.77 0.70
N LEU A 90 25.01 -4.59 0.91
CA LEU A 90 25.74 -3.37 1.23
C LEU A 90 26.59 -3.52 2.50
N LYS A 91 26.03 -4.16 3.54
CA LYS A 91 26.78 -4.42 4.77
C LYS A 91 28.02 -5.27 4.52
N LYS A 92 27.92 -6.33 3.72
CA LYS A 92 29.07 -7.18 3.35
C LYS A 92 30.10 -6.41 2.53
N GLN A 93 29.67 -5.67 1.50
CA GLN A 93 30.56 -4.84 0.70
C GLN A 93 31.33 -3.80 1.54
N CYS A 94 30.66 -3.20 2.52
CA CYS A 94 31.29 -2.30 3.48
C CYS A 94 32.31 -2.97 4.41
N GLN A 95 32.15 -4.27 4.71
CA GLN A 95 33.11 -5.03 5.51
C GLN A 95 34.33 -5.43 4.69
N GLU A 96 34.12 -5.78 3.41
CA GLU A 96 35.18 -6.15 2.46
C GLU A 96 36.00 -4.92 2.01
N HIS A 97 35.34 -3.77 1.84
CA HIS A 97 35.94 -2.52 1.34
C HIS A 97 35.55 -1.32 2.25
N PRO A 98 36.11 -1.23 3.46
CA PRO A 98 35.74 -0.18 4.43
C PRO A 98 35.99 1.24 3.91
N GLU A 99 37.01 1.43 3.07
CA GLU A 99 37.37 2.70 2.45
C GLU A 99 36.34 3.19 1.42
N GLN A 100 35.62 2.28 0.76
CA GLN A 100 34.58 2.60 -0.22
C GLN A 100 33.18 2.66 0.39
N CYS A 101 33.03 2.24 1.65
CA CYS A 101 31.73 2.09 2.29
C CYS A 101 30.91 3.39 2.32
N ALA A 102 31.55 4.55 2.49
CA ALA A 102 30.85 5.84 2.48
C ALA A 102 30.16 6.12 1.13
N GLU A 103 30.88 5.89 0.03
CA GLU A 103 30.36 6.07 -1.32
C GLU A 103 29.27 5.04 -1.63
N LEU A 104 29.48 3.76 -1.29
CA LEU A 104 28.50 2.70 -1.48
C LEU A 104 27.18 2.99 -0.73
N LYS A 105 27.27 3.50 0.51
CA LYS A 105 26.10 3.95 1.27
C LYS A 105 25.41 5.14 0.61
N GLN A 106 26.16 6.11 0.09
CA GLN A 106 25.61 7.26 -0.61
C GLN A 106 24.83 6.82 -1.85
N GLN A 107 25.41 5.95 -2.68
CA GLN A 107 24.77 5.41 -3.89
C GLN A 107 23.51 4.62 -3.53
N PHE A 108 23.56 3.77 -2.50
CA PHE A 108 22.38 3.05 -2.02
C PHE A 108 21.27 4.01 -1.58
N ASN A 109 21.59 5.01 -0.76
CA ASN A 109 20.63 6.01 -0.28
C ASN A 109 20.01 6.82 -1.42
N GLN A 110 20.80 7.18 -2.44
CA GLN A 110 20.31 7.88 -3.62
C GLN A 110 19.31 7.03 -4.42
N ARG A 111 19.62 5.75 -4.67
CA ARG A 111 18.68 4.83 -5.32
C ARG A 111 17.38 4.69 -4.54
N GLN A 112 17.48 4.55 -3.22
CA GLN A 112 16.32 4.48 -2.33
C GLN A 112 15.49 5.77 -2.36
N ALA A 113 16.12 6.94 -2.40
CA ALA A 113 15.42 8.21 -2.54
C ALA A 113 14.69 8.33 -3.88
N GLN A 114 15.31 7.88 -4.98
CA GLN A 114 14.68 7.87 -6.30
C GLN A 114 13.47 6.93 -6.34
N GLN A 115 13.56 5.73 -5.77
CA GLN A 115 12.44 4.80 -5.67
C GLN A 115 11.28 5.39 -4.87
N ARG A 116 11.57 6.04 -3.72
CA ARG A 116 10.55 6.75 -2.93
C ARG A 116 9.89 7.87 -3.73
N LYS A 117 10.67 8.66 -4.47
CA LYS A 117 10.13 9.73 -5.32
C LYS A 117 9.20 9.19 -6.40
N ALA A 118 9.60 8.11 -7.09
CA ALA A 118 8.76 7.46 -8.09
C ALA A 118 7.46 6.90 -7.47
N GLY A 119 7.55 6.29 -6.29
CA GLY A 119 6.38 5.82 -5.54
C GLY A 119 5.44 6.96 -5.14
N HIS A 120 5.99 8.09 -4.69
CA HIS A 120 5.21 9.27 -4.33
C HIS A 120 4.49 9.84 -5.55
N GLN A 121 5.17 9.98 -6.69
CA GLN A 121 4.56 10.47 -7.91
C GLN A 121 3.45 9.53 -8.43
N LYS A 122 3.62 8.21 -8.29
CA LYS A 122 2.55 7.24 -8.61
C LYS A 122 1.33 7.43 -7.70
N LEU A 123 1.55 7.69 -6.42
CA LEU A 123 0.47 7.96 -5.47
C LEU A 123 -0.25 9.28 -5.79
N GLU A 124 0.48 10.35 -6.06
CA GLU A 124 -0.09 11.65 -6.45
C GLU A 124 -0.96 11.51 -7.70
N ASN A 125 -0.46 10.81 -8.73
CA ASN A 125 -1.24 10.56 -9.95
C ASN A 125 -2.52 9.76 -9.67
N ALA A 126 -2.45 8.73 -8.82
CA ALA A 126 -3.62 7.94 -8.44
C ALA A 126 -4.64 8.77 -7.62
N GLN A 127 -4.16 9.63 -6.73
CA GLN A 127 -5.02 10.55 -5.97
C GLN A 127 -5.68 11.58 -6.88
N MET A 128 -4.93 12.15 -7.82
CA MET A 128 -5.47 13.09 -8.80
C MET A 128 -6.56 12.42 -9.64
N GLN A 129 -6.32 11.21 -10.14
CA GLN A 129 -7.32 10.47 -10.91
C GLN A 129 -8.56 10.17 -10.06
N TRP A 130 -8.38 9.70 -8.82
CA TRP A 130 -9.50 9.46 -7.92
C TRP A 130 -10.31 10.74 -7.65
N CYS A 131 -9.65 11.89 -7.54
CA CYS A 131 -10.31 13.19 -7.39
C CYS A 131 -11.11 13.62 -8.63
N LEU A 132 -10.62 13.32 -9.84
CA LEU A 132 -11.36 13.54 -11.07
C LEU A 132 -12.62 12.67 -11.10
N ASP A 133 -12.51 11.42 -10.65
CA ASP A 133 -13.62 10.46 -10.65
C ASP A 133 -14.62 10.70 -9.50
N ASN A 134 -14.19 11.36 -8.41
CA ASN A 134 -14.96 11.51 -7.15
C ASN A 134 -14.92 12.94 -6.60
N GLN A 135 -15.35 13.93 -7.40
CA GLN A 135 -15.13 15.35 -7.10
C GLN A 135 -15.62 15.81 -5.71
N ALA A 136 -16.87 15.50 -5.34
CA ALA A 136 -17.44 15.91 -4.04
C ALA A 136 -16.70 15.27 -2.85
N ALA A 137 -16.37 13.98 -2.94
CA ALA A 137 -15.62 13.27 -1.90
C ALA A 137 -14.18 13.80 -1.79
N CYS A 138 -13.57 14.15 -2.92
CA CYS A 138 -12.24 14.74 -2.94
C CYS A 138 -12.19 16.13 -2.27
N GLU A 139 -13.18 16.99 -2.53
CA GLU A 139 -13.24 18.31 -1.86
C GLU A 139 -13.43 18.15 -0.35
N GLN A 140 -14.30 17.23 0.09
CA GLN A 140 -14.44 16.95 1.52
C GLN A 140 -13.12 16.42 2.12
N TRP A 141 -12.48 15.46 1.45
CA TRP A 141 -11.19 14.92 1.90
C TRP A 141 -10.11 16.00 2.02
N LYS A 142 -10.02 16.94 1.06
CA LYS A 142 -9.07 18.07 1.12
C LYS A 142 -9.31 18.96 2.35
N ILE A 143 -10.58 19.22 2.68
CA ILE A 143 -10.95 19.99 3.87
C ILE A 143 -10.51 19.25 5.14
N ASP A 144 -10.86 17.96 5.25
CA ASP A 144 -10.54 17.13 6.42
C ASP A 144 -9.01 16.99 6.58
N PHE A 145 -8.29 16.81 5.47
CA PHE A 145 -6.84 16.73 5.44
C PHE A 145 -6.20 18.03 5.95
N LYS A 146 -6.68 19.20 5.51
CA LYS A 146 -6.19 20.50 5.98
C LYS A 146 -6.44 20.69 7.48
N GLN A 147 -7.61 20.31 7.97
CA GLN A 147 -7.92 20.37 9.42
C GLN A 147 -7.01 19.45 10.23
N MET A 148 -6.75 18.23 9.74
CA MET A 148 -5.85 17.28 10.38
C MET A 148 -4.40 17.83 10.41
N GLN A 149 -3.92 18.40 9.31
CA GLN A 149 -2.59 19.04 9.27
C GLN A 149 -2.46 20.19 10.28
N GLN A 150 -3.48 21.04 10.41
CA GLN A 150 -3.49 22.11 11.41
C GLN A 150 -3.42 21.56 12.83
N LYS A 151 -4.19 20.51 13.16
CA LYS A 151 -4.10 19.83 14.46
C LYS A 151 -2.72 19.25 14.73
N TYR A 152 -2.10 18.64 13.72
CA TYR A 152 -0.75 18.09 13.83
C TYR A 152 0.31 19.18 14.08
N GLN A 153 0.23 20.30 13.34
CA GLN A 153 1.13 21.43 13.54
C GLN A 153 0.98 22.03 14.94
N GLU A 154 -0.25 22.14 15.45
CA GLU A 154 -0.51 22.65 16.78
C GLU A 154 0.04 21.72 17.87
N LEU A 155 -0.22 20.41 17.77
CA LEU A 155 0.36 19.41 18.69
C LEU A 155 1.89 19.44 18.67
N ARG A 156 2.47 19.59 17.48
CA ARG A 156 3.92 19.71 17.34
C ARG A 156 4.44 20.98 18.02
N ARG A 157 3.76 22.13 17.85
CA ARG A 157 4.11 23.38 18.53
C ARG A 157 4.05 23.23 20.05
N GLN A 158 2.99 22.61 20.57
CA GLN A 158 2.85 22.32 22.01
C GLN A 158 3.97 21.41 22.54
N LEU A 159 4.41 20.43 21.74
CA LEU A 159 5.55 19.58 22.10
C LEU A 159 6.87 20.36 22.12
N GLU A 160 7.09 21.24 21.14
CA GLU A 160 8.29 22.09 21.09
C GLU A 160 8.31 23.11 22.24
N GLU A 161 7.16 23.68 22.62
CA GLU A 161 7.01 24.56 23.80
C GLU A 161 7.23 23.81 25.12
N LYS A 162 6.72 22.57 25.23
CA LYS A 162 6.88 21.74 26.43
C LYS A 162 8.31 21.20 26.59
N TYR A 163 9.02 20.98 25.49
CA TYR A 163 10.38 20.39 25.48
C TYR A 163 11.37 21.20 24.62
N PRO A 164 11.69 22.45 25.02
CA PRO A 164 12.48 23.37 24.20
C PRO A 164 13.95 22.94 24.02
N THR A 165 14.47 22.05 24.87
CA THR A 165 15.86 21.58 24.86
C THR A 165 16.07 20.28 24.08
N ARG A 166 15.03 19.72 23.45
CA ARG A 166 15.17 18.46 22.70
C ARG A 166 15.91 18.74 21.38
N PRO A 167 17.06 18.09 21.10
CA PRO A 167 17.76 18.27 19.83
C PRO A 167 16.86 17.83 18.67
N ARG A 168 16.84 18.63 17.61
CA ARG A 168 16.03 18.42 16.40
C ARG A 168 16.58 17.30 15.53
#